data_AF-A0AAX2ZFE4-F1
#
_entry.id   AF-A0AAX2ZFE4-F1
#
_cell.length_a   1.000
_cell.length_b   1.000
_cell.length_c   1.000
_cell.angle_alpha   90.00
_cell.angle_beta   90.00
_cell.angle_gamma   90.00
#
_symmetry.space_group_name_H-M   'P 1'
#
loop_
_entity.id
_entity.type
_entity.pdbx_description
1 polymer ?
#
loop_
_entity_poly.entity_id
_entity_poly.type
_entity_poly.pdbx_seq_one_letter_code
_entity_poly.pdbx_strand_id
1 'polypeptide(L)' 'MDLNAKIAFNNLKMEIANELGYNYNNITDKVESNAPQDTIMGHAKNVLAGEQVGGQMSKKLVELGEKALLDKYNSQN' A
#
# COMPACT_ATOMS: atom_id res chain seq x y z
N MET A 1 -13.63 10.39 2.10
CA MET A 1 -12.57 10.09 1.11
C MET A 1 -13.25 9.92 -0.23
N ASP A 2 -12.69 10.49 -1.29
CA ASP A 2 -13.20 10.35 -2.66
C ASP A 2 -13.19 8.87 -3.10
N LEU A 3 -14.22 8.42 -3.83
CA LEU A 3 -14.37 7.01 -4.22
C LEU A 3 -13.26 6.57 -5.18
N ASN A 4 -12.87 7.43 -6.12
CA ASN A 4 -11.80 7.13 -7.06
C ASN A 4 -10.45 7.09 -6.33
N ALA A 5 -10.25 8.00 -5.36
CA ALA A 5 -9.06 7.98 -4.52
C ALA A 5 -8.96 6.68 -3.71
N LYS A 6 -10.07 6.17 -3.17
CA LYS A 6 -10.09 4.88 -2.45
C LYS A 6 -9.73 3.71 -3.37
N ILE A 7 -10.29 3.66 -4.58
CA ILE A 7 -9.97 2.60 -5.55
C ILE A 7 -8.50 2.65 -5.95
N ALA A 8 -7.98 3.83 -6.28
CA ALA A 8 -6.57 4.01 -6.63
C ALA A 8 -5.64 3.63 -5.47
N PHE A 9 -5.99 4.00 -4.24
CA PHE A 9 -5.23 3.65 -3.04
C PHE A 9 -5.21 2.14 -2.79
N ASN A 10 -6.35 1.46 -2.94
CA ASN A 10 -6.42 0.00 -2.80
C ASN A 10 -5.65 -0.72 -3.91
N ASN A 11 -5.64 -0.19 -5.13
CA ASN A 11 -4.81 -0.72 -6.22
C ASN A 11 -3.32 -0.56 -5.92
N LEU A 12 -2.89 0.59 -5.39
CA LEU A 12 -1.51 0.80 -4.96
C LEU A 12 -1.11 -0.17 -3.85
N LYS A 13 -2.02 -0.42 -2.89
CA LYS A 13 -1.80 -1.40 -1.82
C LYS A 13 -1.58 -2.80 -2.38
N MET A 14 -2.42 -3.21 -3.34
CA MET A 14 -2.31 -4.50 -4.02
C MET A 14 -0.99 -4.62 -4.79
N GLU A 15 -0.62 -3.59 -5.56
CA GLU A 15 0.64 -3.54 -6.31
C GLU A 15 1.85 -3.73 -5.38
N ILE A 16 1.95 -2.94 -4.32
CA ILE A 16 3.04 -3.02 -3.35
C ILE A 16 3.05 -4.35 -2.60
N ALA A 17 1.88 -4.87 -2.20
CA ALA A 17 1.81 -6.17 -1.54
C ALA A 17 2.37 -7.27 -2.44
N ASN A 18 2.01 -7.26 -3.73
CA ASN A 18 2.52 -8.21 -4.71
C ASN A 18 4.03 -8.05 -4.95
N GLU A 19 4.54 -6.82 -5.03
CA GLU A 19 5.98 -6.53 -5.17
C GLU A 19 6.79 -7.06 -3.98
N LEU A 20 6.24 -7.00 -2.78
CA LEU A 20 6.86 -7.51 -1.55
C LEU A 20 6.63 -9.02 -1.33
N GLY A 21 5.88 -9.70 -2.21
CA GLY A 21 5.61 -11.13 -2.12
C GLY A 21 4.53 -11.52 -1.10
N TYR A 22 3.65 -10.59 -0.74
CA TYR A 22 2.49 -10.83 0.13
C TYR A 22 1.22 -11.06 -0.68
N ASN A 23 0.26 -11.75 -0.07
CA ASN A 23 -1.06 -11.92 -0.65
C ASN A 23 -1.93 -10.72 -0.29
N TYR A 24 -2.65 -10.18 -1.27
CA TYR A 24 -3.64 -9.15 -1.03
C TYR A 24 -5.05 -9.69 -1.32
N ASN A 25 -5.94 -9.55 -0.35
CA ASN A 25 -7.32 -9.99 -0.45
C ASN A 25 -8.21 -8.82 -0.87
N ASN A 26 -8.65 -8.83 -2.14
CA ASN A 26 -9.48 -7.76 -2.71
C ASN A 26 -10.87 -7.63 -2.06
N ILE A 27 -11.37 -8.67 -1.38
CA ILE A 27 -12.68 -8.66 -0.73
C ILE A 27 -12.58 -8.04 0.66
N THR A 28 -11.54 -8.39 1.42
CA THR A 28 -11.37 -7.93 2.82
C THR A 28 -10.40 -6.76 2.96
N ASP A 29 -9.72 -6.37 1.88
CA ASP A 29 -8.67 -5.34 1.87
C ASP A 29 -7.55 -5.65 2.88
N LYS A 30 -7.18 -6.93 2.99
CA LYS A 30 -6.12 -7.41 3.89
C LYS A 30 -4.86 -7.78 3.12
N VAL A 31 -3.71 -7.48 3.74
CA VAL A 31 -2.41 -8.01 3.34
C VAL A 31 -2.11 -9.18 4.25
N GLU A 32 -1.81 -10.33 3.67
CA GLU A 32 -1.56 -11.58 4.38
C GLU A 32 -0.19 -12.13 3.98
N SER A 33 0.57 -12.54 4.99
CA SER A 33 1.83 -13.24 4.79
C SER A 33 1.59 -14.67 4.31
N ASN A 34 2.61 -15.29 3.73
CA ASN A 34 2.57 -16.71 3.33
C ASN A 34 2.68 -17.68 4.53
N ALA A 35 2.53 -17.19 5.76
CA ALA A 35 2.59 -18.03 6.97
C ALA A 35 1.27 -18.80 7.20
N PRO A 36 1.29 -19.88 8.00
CA PRO A 36 0.06 -20.54 8.44
C PRO A 36 -0.86 -19.56 9.15
N GLN A 37 -2.06 -19.37 8.58
CA GLN A 37 -3.10 -18.52 9.16
C GLN A 37 -3.64 -19.16 10.45
N ASP A 38 -4.31 -18.36 11.28
CA ASP A 38 -4.90 -18.78 12.57
C ASP A 38 -3.89 -19.29 13.61
N THR A 39 -2.63 -18.92 13.45
CA THR A 39 -1.57 -19.16 14.44
C THR A 39 -1.03 -17.83 14.96
N ILE A 40 -0.54 -17.80 16.21
CA ILE A 40 0.09 -16.60 16.79
C ILE A 40 1.22 -16.09 15.88
N MET A 41 2.02 -17.00 15.32
CA MET A 41 3.10 -16.66 14.39
C MET A 41 2.57 -16.08 13.07
N GLY A 42 1.49 -16.65 12.52
CA GLY A 42 0.83 -16.16 11.32
C GLY A 42 0.27 -14.75 11.50
N HIS A 43 -0.43 -14.52 12.62
CA HIS A 43 -0.96 -13.19 12.96
C HIS A 43 0.17 -12.16 13.08
N ALA A 44 1.26 -12.50 13.78
CA ALA A 44 2.42 -11.60 13.90
C ALA A 44 3.04 -11.27 12.52
N LYS A 45 3.15 -12.26 11.63
CA LYS A 45 3.66 -12.04 10.28
C LYS A 45 2.72 -11.23 9.40
N ASN A 46 1.40 -11.34 9.58
CA ASN A 46 0.44 -10.50 8.86
C ASN A 46 0.51 -9.04 9.32
N VAL A 47 0.73 -8.80 10.62
CA VAL A 47 0.96 -7.43 11.13
C VAL A 47 2.21 -6.83 10.48
N LEU A 48 3.33 -7.56 10.49
CA LEU A 48 4.57 -7.11 9.84
C LEU A 48 4.39 -6.85 8.34
N ALA A 49 3.67 -7.73 7.63
CA ALA A 49 3.36 -7.54 6.22
C ALA A 49 2.54 -6.26 5.98
N GLY A 50 1.53 -6.02 6.83
CA GLY A 50 0.73 -4.80 6.79
C GLY A 50 1.54 -3.53 7.06
N GLU A 51 2.46 -3.57 8.03
CA GLU A 51 3.36 -2.46 8.34
C GLU A 51 4.29 -2.14 7.17
N GLN A 52 4.89 -3.16 6.56
CA GLN A 52 5.81 -2.99 5.43
C GLN A 52 5.09 -2.45 4.19
N VAL A 53 3.92 -3.01 3.83
CA VAL A 53 3.11 -2.49 2.71
C VAL A 53 2.67 -1.06 3.01
N GLY A 54 2.14 -0.79 4.20
CA GLY A 54 1.70 0.56 4.60
C GLY A 54 2.82 1.59 4.56
N GLY A 55 4.02 1.24 5.02
CA GLY A 55 5.19 2.12 4.97
C GLY A 55 5.61 2.47 3.53
N GLN A 56 5.63 1.49 2.63
CA GLN A 56 5.92 1.72 1.20
C GLN A 56 4.83 2.56 0.53
N MET A 57 3.56 2.33 0.85
CA MET A 57 2.45 3.15 0.35
C MET A 57 2.60 4.61 0.76
N SER A 58 2.89 4.88 2.03
CA SER A 58 3.10 6.24 2.52
C SER A 58 4.28 6.91 1.80
N LYS A 59 5.40 6.20 1.64
CA LYS A 59 6.56 6.70 0.89
C LYS A 59 6.17 7.09 -0.54
N LYS A 60 5.46 6.21 -1.26
CA LYS A 60 5.06 6.45 -2.65
C LYS A 60 4.11 7.65 -2.79
N LEU A 61 3.18 7.80 -1.86
CA LEU A 61 2.26 8.95 -1.86
C LEU A 61 3.00 10.27 -1.63
N VAL A 62 4.01 10.29 -0.76
CA VAL A 62 4.86 11.46 -0.55
C VAL A 62 5.62 11.80 -1.83
N GLU A 63 6.26 10.82 -2.47
CA GLU A 63 6.98 11.02 -3.74
C GLU A 63 6.07 11.59 -4.86
N LEU A 64 4.84 11.08 -4.96
CA LEU A 64 3.85 11.60 -5.92
C LEU A 64 3.43 13.03 -5.60
N GLY A 65 3.24 13.36 -4.32
CA GLY A 65 2.93 14.71 -3.87
C GLY A 65 4.05 15.69 -4.18
N GLU A 66 5.31 15.32 -3.88
CA GLU A 66 6.49 16.13 -4.20
C GLU A 66 6.60 16.38 -5.70
N LYS A 67 6.43 15.34 -6.52
CA LYS A 67 6.45 15.47 -7.98
C LYS A 67 5.35 16.40 -8.48
N ALA A 68 4.11 16.26 -8.00
CA ALA A 68 3.01 17.12 -8.41
C ALA A 68 3.24 18.59 -8.05
N LEU A 69 3.88 18.86 -6.91
CA LEU A 69 4.26 20.22 -6.51
C LEU A 69 5.34 20.80 -7.42
N LEU A 70 6.36 20.02 -7.77
CA LEU A 70 7.41 20.43 -8.70
C LEU A 70 6.86 20.71 -10.11
N ASP A 71 5.99 19.83 -10.62
CA ASP A 71 5.35 19.99 -11.93
C ASP A 71 4.49 21.27 -11.96
N LYS A 72 3.79 21.56 -10.87
CA LYS A 72 3.02 22.80 -10.72
C LYS A 72 3.92 24.03 -10.71
N TYR A 73 5.05 24.00 -9.99
CA TYR A 73 6.01 25.10 -9.98
C TYR A 73 6.61 25.35 -11.36
N ASN A 74 7.00 24.29 -12.08
CA ASN A 74 7.62 24.39 -13.40
C ASN A 74 6.66 24.82 -14.50
N SER A 75 5.36 24.53 -14.38
CA SER A 75 4.34 24.95 -15.35
C SER A 75 3.84 26.39 -15.16
N GLN A 76 4.22 27.03 -14.04
CA GLN A 76 3.90 28.43 -13.73
C GLN A 76 5.06 29.39 -14.05
N ASN A 77 6.23 28.89 -14.44
CA ASN A 77 7.38 29.65 -14.93
C ASN A 77 7.61 29.39 -16.42
#